data_AF-A0A3M0I2H6-F1
#
_entry.id   AF-A0A3M0I2H6-F1
#
_cell.length_a   1.000
_cell.length_b   1.000
_cell.length_c   1.000
_cell.angle_alpha   90.00
_cell.angle_beta   90.00
_cell.angle_gamma   90.00
#
_symmetry.space_group_name_H-M   'P 1'
#
loop_
_entity.id
_entity.type
_entity.pdbx_description
1 polymer ?
#
loop_
_entity_poly.entity_id
_entity_poly.type
_entity_poly.pdbx_seq_one_letter_code
_entity_poly.pdbx_strand_id
1 'polypeptide(L)'
;MTSVRLADARVHIDPVRAIRGDLHIESGVITHVGPEAASDEAPSRLRVDLRGASVVPLQVDGAVRARRGADPHAYDLVPGNSATFAIVSRRVRGAEVRGMLMIRPADLIAIVVAGEIVAWEGVPVVEVAADAAEDWEGVWEDASYTLEQHLLPGGRYSETRSGRTDAYTGRYWTRGDRIVYLDDSGFWAFGVRYRETLFHADFVMHRS
;
A
#
# COMPACT_ATOMS: atom_id res chain seq x y z
N MET A 1 6.09 -3.99 -23.15
CA MET A 1 5.45 -3.05 -22.19
C MET A 1 4.34 -3.80 -21.51
N THR A 2 4.34 -3.88 -20.18
CA THR A 2 3.30 -4.58 -19.42
C THR A 2 2.05 -3.71 -19.36
N SER A 3 0.93 -4.23 -19.85
CA SER A 3 -0.38 -3.56 -19.81
C SER A 3 -1.37 -4.47 -19.11
N VAL A 4 -2.04 -3.95 -18.08
CA VAL A 4 -2.99 -4.68 -17.24
C VAL A 4 -4.30 -3.91 -17.17
N ARG A 5 -5.43 -4.64 -17.19
CA ARG A 5 -6.77 -4.15 -16.91
C ARG A 5 -7.34 -4.93 -15.74
N LEU A 6 -7.59 -4.23 -14.65
CA LEU A 6 -8.35 -4.72 -13.51
C LEU A 6 -9.82 -4.41 -13.79
N ALA A 7 -10.64 -5.44 -14.05
CA ALA A 7 -12.00 -5.28 -14.55
C ALA A 7 -13.07 -5.54 -13.47
N ASP A 8 -14.18 -4.80 -13.52
CA ASP A 8 -15.37 -4.98 -12.66
C ASP A 8 -15.08 -4.92 -11.14
N ALA A 9 -14.07 -4.15 -10.74
CA ALA A 9 -13.70 -3.98 -9.34
C ALA A 9 -14.48 -2.84 -8.68
N ARG A 10 -14.55 -2.86 -7.35
CA ARG A 10 -14.79 -1.64 -6.58
C ARG A 10 -13.47 -0.88 -6.42
N VAL A 11 -13.22 0.11 -7.28
CA VAL A 11 -11.99 0.92 -7.24
C VAL A 11 -12.20 2.11 -6.34
N HIS A 12 -11.42 2.19 -5.25
CA HIS A 12 -11.32 3.39 -4.43
C HIS A 12 -10.34 4.34 -5.10
N ILE A 13 -10.84 5.44 -5.65
CA ILE A 13 -9.98 6.50 -6.20
C ILE A 13 -9.21 7.14 -5.04
N ASP A 14 -9.92 7.38 -3.95
CA ASP A 14 -9.42 7.85 -2.66
C ASP A 14 -10.30 7.27 -1.54
N PRO A 15 -10.05 7.56 -0.25
CA PRO A 15 -10.86 7.01 0.85
C PRO A 15 -12.32 7.48 0.92
N VAL A 16 -12.69 8.51 0.17
CA VAL A 16 -14.03 9.10 0.11
C VAL A 16 -14.75 8.66 -1.16
N ARG A 17 -14.06 8.64 -2.30
CA ARG A 17 -14.62 8.34 -3.62
C ARG A 17 -14.24 6.93 -4.06
N ALA A 18 -15.25 6.12 -4.34
CA ALA A 18 -15.08 4.81 -4.94
C ALA A 18 -16.13 4.56 -6.02
N ILE A 19 -15.71 3.94 -7.10
CA ILE A 19 -16.55 3.57 -8.24
C ILE A 19 -16.60 2.06 -8.38
N ARG A 20 -17.54 1.57 -9.21
CA ARG A 20 -17.47 0.23 -9.77
C ARG A 20 -17.05 0.37 -11.23
N GLY A 21 -16.04 -0.38 -11.65
CA GLY A 21 -15.52 -0.32 -13.01
C GLY A 21 -14.09 -0.79 -13.08
N ASP A 22 -13.32 -0.15 -13.96
CA ASP A 22 -12.02 -0.65 -14.36
C ASP A 22 -10.88 0.28 -13.91
N LEU A 23 -9.73 -0.32 -13.64
CA LEU A 23 -8.44 0.37 -13.47
C LEU A 23 -7.45 -0.18 -14.50
N HIS A 24 -6.91 0.70 -15.33
CA HIS A 24 -5.93 0.34 -16.35
C HIS A 24 -4.54 0.81 -15.95
N ILE A 25 -3.55 -0.05 -16.17
CA ILE A 25 -2.16 0.18 -15.80
C ILE A 25 -1.29 -0.12 -17.01
N GLU A 26 -0.34 0.78 -17.31
CA GLU A 26 0.67 0.59 -18.35
C GLU A 26 2.03 0.96 -17.79
N SER A 27 2.98 0.02 -17.86
CA SER A 27 4.35 0.22 -17.38
C SER A 27 4.41 0.80 -15.96
N GLY A 28 3.53 0.32 -15.07
CA GLY A 28 3.46 0.73 -13.66
C GLY A 28 2.77 2.08 -13.39
N VAL A 29 2.16 2.70 -14.39
CA VAL A 29 1.41 3.96 -14.28
C VAL A 29 -0.07 3.72 -14.55
N ILE A 30 -0.94 4.36 -13.78
CA ILE A 30 -2.38 4.31 -14.00
C ILE A 30 -2.70 5.14 -15.25
N THR A 31 -3.42 4.57 -16.20
CA THR A 31 -3.82 5.28 -17.44
C THR A 31 -5.33 5.52 -17.52
N HIS A 32 -6.13 4.76 -16.77
CA HIS A 32 -7.58 4.93 -16.72
C HIS A 32 -8.15 4.46 -15.38
N VAL A 33 -9.15 5.18 -14.87
CA VAL A 33 -10.06 4.74 -13.82
C VAL A 33 -11.46 5.20 -14.22
N GLY A 34 -12.43 4.30 -14.26
CA GLY A 34 -13.74 4.67 -14.80
C GLY A 34 -14.71 3.50 -14.94
N PRO A 35 -15.91 3.76 -15.48
CA PRO A 35 -16.81 2.69 -15.91
C PRO A 35 -16.12 1.79 -16.94
N GLU A 36 -16.68 0.59 -17.14
CA GLU A 36 -16.16 -0.36 -18.12
C GLU A 36 -15.98 0.31 -19.50
N ALA A 37 -14.75 0.30 -20.01
CA ALA A 37 -14.47 0.84 -21.33
C ALA A 37 -15.16 -0.04 -22.38
N ALA A 38 -15.94 0.59 -23.27
CA ALA A 38 -16.85 -0.10 -24.20
C ALA A 38 -16.16 -1.06 -25.19
N SER A 39 -14.84 -0.95 -25.35
CA SER A 39 -14.00 -1.91 -26.08
C SER A 39 -12.57 -1.40 -25.97
N ASP A 40 -11.71 -2.10 -25.24
CA ASP A 40 -10.27 -1.86 -25.29
C ASP A 40 -9.62 -3.19 -25.74
N GLU A 41 -9.81 -3.50 -27.03
CA GLU A 41 -9.11 -4.58 -27.75
C GLU A 41 -7.64 -4.19 -27.97
N ALA A 42 -6.94 -3.75 -26.94
CA ALA A 42 -5.49 -3.83 -26.98
C ALA A 42 -5.14 -5.31 -26.82
N PRO A 43 -4.73 -6.04 -27.88
CA PRO A 43 -4.63 -7.50 -27.87
C PRO A 43 -3.57 -8.05 -26.89
N SER A 44 -2.78 -7.16 -26.26
CA SER A 44 -1.73 -7.48 -25.30
C SER A 44 -2.03 -7.07 -23.84
N ARG A 45 -3.25 -6.58 -23.53
CA ARG A 45 -3.62 -6.16 -22.17
C ARG A 45 -4.11 -7.34 -21.34
N LEU A 46 -3.35 -7.74 -20.33
CA LEU A 46 -3.76 -8.78 -19.38
C LEU A 46 -5.01 -8.31 -18.62
N ARG A 47 -6.13 -9.02 -18.79
CA ARG A 47 -7.38 -8.73 -18.07
C ARG A 47 -7.48 -9.61 -16.82
N VAL A 48 -7.69 -8.98 -15.67
CA VAL A 48 -7.97 -9.64 -14.39
C VAL A 48 -9.40 -9.28 -13.97
N ASP A 49 -10.28 -10.27 -13.87
CA ASP A 49 -11.66 -10.07 -13.41
C ASP A 49 -11.69 -10.01 -11.88
N LEU A 50 -12.16 -8.89 -11.34
CA LEU A 50 -12.16 -8.58 -9.92
C LEU A 50 -13.56 -8.31 -9.39
N ARG A 51 -14.59 -8.91 -10.00
CA ARG A 51 -15.97 -8.82 -9.53
C ARG A 51 -16.06 -9.17 -8.04
N GLY A 52 -16.55 -8.22 -7.26
CA GLY A 52 -16.73 -8.35 -5.80
C GLY A 52 -15.51 -7.97 -4.96
N ALA A 53 -14.34 -7.79 -5.57
CA ALA A 53 -13.13 -7.32 -4.92
C ALA A 53 -13.06 -5.79 -4.84
N SER A 54 -12.22 -5.30 -3.94
CA SER A 54 -11.88 -3.88 -3.79
C SER A 54 -10.43 -3.62 -4.20
N VAL A 55 -10.21 -2.59 -5.02
CA VAL A 55 -8.89 -2.03 -5.29
C VAL A 55 -8.75 -0.77 -4.46
N VAL A 56 -7.76 -0.71 -3.57
CA VAL A 56 -7.63 0.33 -2.55
C VAL A 56 -6.24 0.98 -2.56
N PRO A 57 -6.15 2.33 -2.54
CA PRO A 57 -4.86 3.01 -2.52
C PRO A 57 -4.13 2.72 -1.21
N LEU A 58 -2.81 2.55 -1.27
CA LEU A 58 -1.96 2.40 -0.09
C LEU A 58 -1.49 3.76 0.43
N GLN A 59 -2.46 4.62 0.74
CA GLN A 59 -2.17 5.92 1.32
C GLN A 59 -2.11 5.85 2.85
N VAL A 60 -1.45 6.84 3.44
CA VAL A 60 -1.50 7.08 4.89
C VAL A 60 -1.89 8.53 5.12
N ASP A 61 -2.92 8.76 5.90
CA ASP A 61 -3.56 10.08 6.07
C ASP A 61 -2.57 11.14 6.60
N GLY A 62 -1.64 10.77 7.49
CA GLY A 62 -0.56 11.65 7.93
C GLY A 62 0.34 12.11 6.77
N ALA A 63 0.71 11.19 5.89
CA ALA A 63 1.53 11.48 4.72
C ALA A 63 0.77 12.31 3.67
N VAL A 64 -0.54 12.11 3.52
CA VAL A 64 -1.41 12.95 2.66
C VAL A 64 -1.38 14.39 3.17
N ARG A 65 -1.60 14.58 4.48
CA ARG A 65 -1.57 15.91 5.11
C ARG A 65 -0.23 16.60 4.93
N ALA A 66 0.88 15.87 5.09
CA ALA A 66 2.22 16.40 4.90
C ALA A 66 2.51 16.84 3.45
N ARG A 67 1.86 16.22 2.46
CA ARG A 67 2.02 16.52 1.02
C ARG A 67 0.99 17.49 0.43
N ARG A 68 -0.08 17.85 1.15
CA ARG A 68 -1.22 18.64 0.62
C ARG A 68 -0.86 19.90 -0.16
N GLY A 69 0.22 20.60 0.22
CA GLY A 69 0.66 21.81 -0.47
C GLY A 69 1.48 21.57 -1.74
N ALA A 70 2.06 20.38 -1.89
CA ALA A 70 2.94 20.04 -3.02
C ALA A 70 2.21 19.16 -4.05
N ASP A 71 1.49 18.15 -3.59
CA ASP A 71 0.71 17.24 -4.43
C ASP A 71 -0.40 16.57 -3.59
N PRO A 72 -1.62 17.12 -3.59
CA PRO A 72 -2.73 16.61 -2.78
C PRO A 72 -3.30 15.28 -3.28
N HIS A 73 -2.96 14.86 -4.51
CA HIS A 73 -3.48 13.65 -5.15
C HIS A 73 -2.40 12.58 -5.36
N ALA A 74 -1.22 12.72 -4.76
CA ALA A 74 -0.05 11.85 -4.94
C ALA A 74 -0.30 10.35 -4.71
N TYR A 75 -1.39 10.00 -4.03
CA TYR A 75 -1.75 8.62 -3.68
C TYR A 75 -3.09 8.16 -4.23
N ASP A 76 -3.81 9.05 -4.91
CA ASP A 76 -5.10 8.70 -5.50
C ASP A 76 -4.89 7.74 -6.67
N LEU A 77 -5.85 6.86 -6.92
CA LEU A 77 -5.84 5.98 -8.08
C LEU A 77 -6.39 6.71 -9.31
N VAL A 78 -5.63 7.68 -9.81
CA VAL A 78 -5.97 8.53 -10.96
C VAL A 78 -4.93 8.40 -12.09
N PRO A 79 -5.31 8.69 -13.35
CA PRO A 79 -4.36 8.66 -14.46
C PRO A 79 -3.14 9.54 -14.23
N GLY A 80 -1.96 9.03 -14.60
CA GLY A 80 -0.66 9.68 -14.39
C GLY A 80 0.03 9.29 -13.08
N ASN A 81 -0.72 8.83 -12.09
CA ASN A 81 -0.12 8.35 -10.84
C ASN A 81 0.49 6.96 -10.97
N SER A 82 1.49 6.69 -10.15
CA SER A 82 2.10 5.37 -10.06
C SER A 82 1.11 4.36 -9.47
N ALA A 83 1.07 3.15 -10.05
CA ALA A 83 0.20 2.07 -9.62
C ALA A 83 0.62 1.55 -8.24
N THR A 84 -0.01 2.08 -7.18
CA THR A 84 0.25 1.71 -5.78
C THR A 84 -1.06 1.46 -5.04
N PHE A 85 -1.44 0.20 -4.89
CA PHE A 85 -2.72 -0.23 -4.30
C PHE A 85 -2.64 -1.66 -3.78
N ALA A 86 -3.60 -2.05 -2.95
CA ALA A 86 -3.92 -3.45 -2.69
C ALA A 86 -5.20 -3.87 -3.41
N ILE A 87 -5.27 -5.15 -3.77
CA ILE A 87 -6.49 -5.81 -4.24
C ILE A 87 -6.95 -6.75 -3.12
N VAL A 88 -8.18 -6.55 -2.66
CA VAL A 88 -8.78 -7.26 -1.53
C VAL A 88 -10.01 -8.01 -2.01
N SER A 89 -10.11 -9.31 -1.74
CA SER A 89 -11.19 -10.19 -2.22
C SER A 89 -12.57 -9.84 -1.64
N ARG A 90 -12.61 -9.01 -0.58
CA ARG A 90 -13.82 -8.49 0.04
C ARG A 90 -14.03 -7.02 -0.25
N ARG A 91 -15.26 -6.56 -0.01
CA ARG A 91 -15.58 -5.13 0.02
C ARG A 91 -14.82 -4.43 1.15
N VAL A 92 -14.06 -3.39 0.80
CA VAL A 92 -13.43 -2.46 1.75
C VAL A 92 -14.25 -1.18 1.88
N ARG A 93 -14.35 -0.63 3.09
CA ARG A 93 -15.00 0.65 3.36
C ARG A 93 -13.98 1.78 3.35
N GLY A 94 -14.39 2.98 2.94
CA GLY A 94 -13.51 4.15 2.93
C GLY A 94 -12.90 4.52 4.30
N ALA A 95 -13.60 4.18 5.40
CA ALA A 95 -13.08 4.36 6.75
C ALA A 95 -11.90 3.43 7.06
N GLU A 96 -11.88 2.21 6.51
CA GLU A 96 -10.75 1.28 6.64
C GLU A 96 -9.52 1.83 5.90
N VAL A 97 -9.73 2.49 4.76
CA VAL A 97 -8.64 3.11 3.98
C VAL A 97 -8.04 4.34 4.68
N ARG A 98 -8.86 5.14 5.39
CA ARG A 98 -8.37 6.30 6.18
C ARG A 98 -7.61 5.90 7.44
N GLY A 99 -8.07 4.85 8.10
CA GLY A 99 -7.46 4.35 9.33
C GLY A 99 -6.28 3.43 9.04
N MET A 100 -6.09 2.46 9.93
CA MET A 100 -5.12 1.38 9.73
C MET A 100 -5.76 0.27 8.90
N LEU A 101 -5.58 0.32 7.57
CA LEU A 101 -6.02 -0.78 6.70
C LEU A 101 -5.16 -2.01 7.00
N MET A 102 -5.71 -2.92 7.82
CA MET A 102 -5.16 -4.24 8.05
C MET A 102 -5.83 -5.25 7.13
N ILE A 103 -5.04 -5.98 6.34
CA ILE A 103 -5.57 -6.98 5.39
C ILE A 103 -5.11 -8.36 5.85
N ARG A 104 -6.05 -9.29 6.09
CA ARG A 104 -5.69 -10.68 6.39
C ARG A 104 -5.11 -11.33 5.12
N PRO A 105 -4.11 -12.23 5.22
CA PRO A 105 -3.58 -12.94 4.06
C PRO A 105 -4.67 -13.61 3.20
N ALA A 106 -5.69 -14.21 3.83
CA ALA A 106 -6.81 -14.85 3.14
C ALA A 106 -7.70 -13.88 2.34
N ASP A 107 -7.69 -12.59 2.69
CA ASP A 107 -8.45 -11.56 1.98
C ASP A 107 -7.60 -10.88 0.89
N LEU A 108 -6.28 -11.11 0.86
CA LEU A 108 -5.37 -10.40 -0.04
C LEU A 108 -5.23 -11.13 -1.38
N ILE A 109 -5.58 -10.44 -2.47
CA ILE A 109 -5.30 -10.90 -3.83
C ILE A 109 -3.91 -10.42 -4.27
N ALA A 110 -3.61 -9.13 -4.13
CA ALA A 110 -2.30 -8.60 -4.50
C ALA A 110 -1.97 -7.29 -3.76
N ILE A 111 -0.68 -7.04 -3.54
CA ILE A 111 -0.15 -5.72 -3.17
C ILE A 111 0.72 -5.27 -4.33
N VAL A 112 0.39 -4.11 -4.91
CA VAL A 112 1.17 -3.49 -5.98
C VAL A 112 1.76 -2.19 -5.46
N VAL A 113 3.06 -2.01 -5.59
CA VAL A 113 3.77 -0.78 -5.20
C VAL A 113 4.59 -0.32 -6.37
N ALA A 114 4.35 0.90 -6.82
CA ALA A 114 4.98 1.49 -8.00
C ALA A 114 5.00 0.58 -9.24
N GLY A 115 3.89 -0.13 -9.48
CA GLY A 115 3.72 -1.03 -10.61
C GLY A 115 4.27 -2.45 -10.44
N GLU A 116 4.99 -2.75 -9.35
CA GLU A 116 5.51 -4.09 -9.07
C GLU A 116 4.66 -4.80 -8.03
N ILE A 117 4.53 -6.13 -8.18
CA ILE A 117 3.81 -6.97 -7.24
C ILE A 117 4.72 -7.29 -6.06
N VAL A 118 4.34 -6.84 -4.87
CA VAL A 118 5.03 -7.12 -3.60
C VAL A 118 4.50 -8.41 -2.96
N ALA A 119 3.20 -8.64 -3.07
CA ALA A 119 2.54 -9.83 -2.54
C ALA A 119 1.42 -10.29 -3.49
N TRP A 120 1.18 -11.60 -3.53
CA TRP A 120 0.16 -12.26 -4.32
C TRP A 120 -0.50 -13.37 -3.48
N GLU A 121 -1.82 -13.43 -3.48
CA GLU A 121 -2.62 -14.45 -2.74
C GLU A 121 -2.20 -14.60 -1.27
N GLY A 122 -1.96 -13.48 -0.59
CA GLY A 122 -1.56 -13.46 0.81
C GLY A 122 -0.09 -13.77 1.07
N VAL A 123 0.71 -14.06 0.05
CA VAL A 123 2.12 -14.46 0.16
C VAL A 123 3.03 -13.38 -0.42
N PRO A 124 4.16 -13.03 0.22
CA PRO A 124 5.15 -12.15 -0.40
C PRO A 124 5.74 -12.79 -1.66
N VAL A 125 5.87 -12.01 -2.74
CA VAL A 125 6.50 -12.46 -3.99
C VAL A 125 8.01 -12.18 -4.00
N VAL A 126 8.45 -11.21 -3.20
CA VAL A 126 9.86 -10.86 -3.05
C VAL A 126 10.38 -11.44 -1.74
N GLU A 127 11.41 -12.29 -1.81
CA GLU A 127 12.00 -12.92 -0.61
C GLU A 127 12.83 -11.93 0.24
N VAL A 128 13.36 -10.86 -0.38
CA VAL A 128 14.26 -9.89 0.25
C VAL A 128 13.69 -8.48 0.13
N ALA A 129 13.82 -7.65 1.17
CA ALA A 129 13.46 -6.23 1.12
C ALA A 129 14.23 -5.54 -0.03
N ALA A 130 13.53 -5.12 -1.09
CA ALA A 130 14.18 -4.67 -2.32
C ALA A 130 14.82 -3.27 -2.19
N ASP A 131 16.05 -3.16 -2.70
CA ASP A 131 16.87 -2.00 -3.11
C ASP A 131 17.10 -0.83 -2.14
N ALA A 132 16.36 -0.69 -1.04
CA ALA A 132 16.47 0.45 -0.11
C ALA A 132 16.52 0.06 1.37
N ALA A 133 16.65 -1.22 1.73
CA ALA A 133 16.56 -1.65 3.13
C ALA A 133 17.50 -0.86 4.07
N GLU A 134 18.74 -0.59 3.65
CA GLU A 134 19.73 0.15 4.45
C GLU A 134 19.25 1.55 4.87
N ASP A 135 18.55 2.28 3.98
CA ASP A 135 18.02 3.63 4.26
C ASP A 135 16.82 3.64 5.22
N TRP A 136 16.23 2.47 5.45
CA TRP A 136 15.06 2.30 6.33
C TRP A 136 15.44 1.64 7.65
N GLU A 137 16.50 0.83 7.69
CA GLU A 137 16.99 0.19 8.91
C GLU A 137 17.32 1.19 10.00
N GLY A 138 17.05 0.84 11.26
CA GLY A 138 17.22 1.71 12.43
C GLY A 138 15.95 1.82 13.27
N VAL A 139 15.99 2.72 14.24
CA VAL A 139 14.87 2.97 15.17
C VAL A 139 14.06 4.17 14.69
N TRP A 140 12.75 3.97 14.60
CA TRP A 140 11.75 4.97 14.25
C TRP A 140 10.82 5.19 15.43
N GLU A 141 10.76 6.42 15.94
CA GLU A 141 10.10 6.71 17.21
C GLU A 141 8.96 7.69 17.02
N ASP A 142 7.83 7.43 17.70
CA ASP A 142 6.76 8.40 17.91
C ASP A 142 6.55 8.61 19.41
N ALA A 143 7.07 9.74 19.90
CA ALA A 143 6.98 10.13 21.29
C ALA A 143 5.53 10.30 21.78
N SER A 144 4.59 10.67 20.90
CA SER A 144 3.19 10.87 21.28
C SER A 144 2.50 9.56 21.66
N TYR A 145 3.00 8.44 21.15
CA TYR A 145 2.45 7.11 21.42
C TYR A 145 3.39 6.23 22.26
N THR A 146 4.56 6.74 22.65
CA THR A 146 5.63 5.95 23.29
C THR A 146 5.88 4.68 22.46
N LEU A 147 6.09 4.89 21.17
CA LEU A 147 6.27 3.86 20.16
C LEU A 147 7.70 3.92 19.64
N GLU A 148 8.36 2.76 19.58
CA GLU A 148 9.68 2.56 18.98
C GLU A 148 9.57 1.39 18.01
N GLN A 149 9.82 1.66 16.73
CA GLN A 149 9.81 0.66 15.68
C GLN A 149 11.24 0.43 15.18
N HIS A 150 11.74 -0.78 15.37
CA HIS A 150 13.04 -1.22 14.90
C HIS A 150 12.88 -1.88 13.54
N LEU A 151 13.45 -1.28 12.50
CA LEU A 151 13.62 -1.90 11.19
C LEU A 151 15.01 -2.56 11.14
N LEU A 152 15.04 -3.89 11.12
CA LEU A 152 16.24 -4.69 11.23
C LEU A 152 16.75 -5.16 9.86
N PRO A 153 18.07 -5.39 9.72
CA PRO A 153 18.64 -6.01 8.54
C PRO A 153 17.95 -7.30 8.16
N GLY A 154 17.77 -7.52 6.86
CA GLY A 154 17.07 -8.69 6.32
C GLY A 154 15.54 -8.60 6.39
N GLY A 155 14.99 -7.39 6.62
CA GLY A 155 13.56 -7.13 6.46
C GLY A 155 12.70 -7.62 7.63
N ARG A 156 13.24 -7.67 8.85
CA ARG A 156 12.45 -7.95 10.07
C ARG A 156 12.16 -6.66 10.81
N TYR A 157 10.98 -6.53 11.40
CA TYR A 157 10.70 -5.43 12.32
C TYR A 157 10.25 -5.92 13.68
N SER A 158 10.48 -5.09 14.68
CA SER A 158 9.79 -5.13 15.96
C SER A 158 9.28 -3.75 16.34
N GLU A 159 8.13 -3.69 16.99
CA GLU A 159 7.53 -2.46 17.52
C GLU A 159 7.32 -2.63 19.02
N THR A 160 7.94 -1.75 19.79
CA THR A 160 7.61 -1.54 21.20
C THR A 160 6.58 -0.43 21.28
N ARG A 161 5.50 -0.66 22.03
CA ARG A 161 4.44 0.34 22.16
C ARG A 161 3.91 0.41 23.58
N SER A 162 3.89 1.62 24.13
CA SER A 162 3.35 1.92 25.46
C SER A 162 3.91 0.99 26.56
N GLY A 163 5.22 0.72 26.52
CA GLY A 163 5.93 -0.13 27.47
C GLY A 163 5.81 -1.64 27.23
N ARG A 164 5.08 -2.08 26.20
CA ARG A 164 5.08 -3.48 25.76
C ARG A 164 6.13 -3.68 24.67
N THR A 165 7.25 -4.28 25.04
CA THR A 165 8.30 -4.70 24.10
C THR A 165 7.75 -5.74 23.12
N ASP A 166 8.18 -5.66 21.86
CA ASP A 166 7.76 -6.57 20.78
C ASP A 166 6.23 -6.71 20.70
N ALA A 167 5.52 -5.59 20.86
CA ALA A 167 4.08 -5.54 20.74
C ALA A 167 3.62 -5.98 19.36
N TYR A 168 4.38 -5.65 18.31
CA TYR A 168 4.19 -6.18 16.98
C TYR A 168 5.55 -6.59 16.43
N THR A 169 5.59 -7.67 15.66
CA THR A 169 6.81 -8.16 15.02
C THR A 169 6.43 -8.77 13.69
N GLY A 170 7.34 -8.76 12.73
CA GLY A 170 7.05 -9.34 11.44
C GLY A 170 8.12 -9.07 10.41
N ARG A 171 7.71 -9.08 9.15
CA ARG A 171 8.55 -8.72 8.00
C ARG A 171 8.12 -7.41 7.39
N TYR A 172 9.07 -6.74 6.74
CA TYR A 172 8.80 -5.57 5.94
C TYR A 172 9.52 -5.61 4.60
N TRP A 173 8.92 -4.93 3.62
CA TRP A 173 9.49 -4.69 2.30
C TRP A 173 9.35 -3.22 1.97
N THR A 174 10.40 -2.63 1.42
CA THR A 174 10.41 -1.22 1.01
C THR A 174 10.49 -1.10 -0.49
N ARG A 175 9.93 -0.01 -1.02
CA ARG A 175 10.12 0.39 -2.41
C ARG A 175 9.95 1.90 -2.54
N GLY A 176 11.04 2.59 -2.84
CA GLY A 176 11.07 4.05 -2.87
C GLY A 176 10.65 4.63 -1.52
N ASP A 177 9.50 5.30 -1.48
CA ASP A 177 8.94 5.95 -0.30
C ASP A 177 7.88 5.09 0.42
N ARG A 178 7.68 3.85 0.00
CA ARG A 178 6.67 2.94 0.57
C ARG A 178 7.32 1.84 1.38
N ILE A 179 6.61 1.45 2.44
CA ILE A 179 6.91 0.26 3.23
C ILE A 179 5.63 -0.57 3.40
N VAL A 180 5.77 -1.87 3.23
CA VAL A 180 4.71 -2.88 3.39
C VAL A 180 5.15 -3.81 4.50
N TYR A 181 4.24 -4.12 5.43
CA TYR A 181 4.48 -5.02 6.55
C TYR A 181 3.63 -6.27 6.41
N LEU A 182 4.18 -7.41 6.81
CA LEU A 182 3.44 -8.61 7.15
C LEU A 182 3.75 -8.95 8.61
N ASP A 183 2.77 -8.71 9.48
CA ASP A 183 2.90 -8.99 10.91
C ASP A 183 2.80 -10.49 11.18
N ASP A 184 3.57 -10.98 12.15
CA ASP A 184 3.61 -12.39 12.56
C ASP A 184 2.25 -12.84 13.16
N SER A 185 1.38 -11.92 13.59
CA SER A 185 -0.02 -12.20 13.98
C SER A 185 -1.01 -12.32 12.79
N GLY A 186 -0.50 -12.19 11.55
CA GLY A 186 -1.23 -12.52 10.33
C GLY A 186 -2.08 -11.37 9.79
N PHE A 187 -1.48 -10.20 9.59
CA PHE A 187 -2.08 -9.12 8.82
C PHE A 187 -1.03 -8.32 8.04
N TRP A 188 -1.43 -7.80 6.89
CA TRP A 188 -0.67 -6.84 6.10
C TRP A 188 -1.01 -5.42 6.53
N ALA A 189 0.01 -4.57 6.60
CA ALA A 189 -0.14 -3.14 6.87
C ALA A 189 0.86 -2.32 6.05
N PHE A 190 0.70 -0.99 6.05
CA PHE A 190 1.36 -0.12 5.08
C PHE A 190 1.86 1.17 5.73
N GLY A 191 2.97 1.69 5.23
CA GLY A 191 3.53 2.97 5.63
C GLY A 191 4.07 3.74 4.44
N VAL A 192 4.27 5.04 4.65
CA VAL A 192 4.85 5.96 3.67
C VAL A 192 5.88 6.83 4.37
N ARG A 193 7.09 6.87 3.83
CA ARG A 193 8.09 7.86 4.22
C ARG A 193 7.92 9.10 3.38
N TYR A 194 7.89 10.27 4.01
CA TYR A 194 7.99 11.54 3.30
C TYR A 194 9.04 12.39 3.99
N ARG A 195 10.10 12.74 3.24
CA ARG A 195 11.33 13.33 3.80
C ARG A 195 11.90 12.39 4.88
N GLU A 196 12.13 12.90 6.09
CA GLU A 196 12.72 12.17 7.22
C GLU A 196 11.67 11.56 8.15
N THR A 197 10.40 11.57 7.76
CA THR A 197 9.28 11.10 8.60
C THR A 197 8.62 9.88 8.01
N LEU A 198 8.45 8.84 8.82
CA LEU A 198 7.69 7.65 8.50
C LEU A 198 6.26 7.78 9.05
N PHE A 199 5.29 7.75 8.14
CA PHE A 199 3.88 7.70 8.48
C PHE A 199 3.38 6.26 8.37
N HIS A 200 2.79 5.75 9.45
CA HIS A 200 2.17 4.43 9.49
C HIS A 200 0.93 4.51 10.36
N ALA A 201 -0.25 4.22 9.79
CA ALA A 201 -1.54 4.49 10.45
C ALA A 201 -1.61 5.94 10.97
N ASP A 202 -1.81 6.12 12.28
CA ASP A 202 -1.82 7.42 12.95
C ASP A 202 -0.45 7.85 13.52
N PHE A 203 0.58 7.02 13.36
CA PHE A 203 1.93 7.30 13.87
C PHE A 203 2.72 8.18 12.92
N VAL A 204 3.45 9.11 13.52
CA VAL A 204 4.36 10.05 12.88
C VAL A 204 5.73 9.80 13.47
N MET A 205 6.46 8.88 12.86
CA MET A 205 7.73 8.43 13.39
C MET A 205 8.92 9.17 12.77
N HIS A 206 9.90 9.45 13.61
CA HIS A 206 11.19 10.04 13.23
C HIS A 206 12.32 9.08 13.54
N ARG A 207 13.39 9.14 12.76
CA ARG A 207 14.59 8.34 13.03
C ARG A 207 15.27 8.86 14.31
N SER A 208 15.62 7.94 15.20
CA SER A 208 16.45 8.18 16.41
C SER A 208 17.90 8.49 16.04
#